data_AF-A0A950QBP5-F1
#
_entry.id   AF-A0A950QBP5-F1
#
_cell.length_a   1.000
_cell.length_b   1.000
_cell.length_c   1.000
_cell.angle_alpha   90.00
_cell.angle_beta   90.00
_cell.angle_gamma   90.00
#
_symmetry.space_group_name_H-M   'P 1'
#
loop_
_entity.id
_entity.type
_entity.pdbx_description
1 polymer ?
#
loop_
_entity_poly.entity_id
_entity_poly.type
_entity_poly.pdbx_seq_one_letter_code
_entity_poly.pdbx_strand_id
1 'polypeptide(L)'
;SIDSSKDGSPGHDASRRPGDDEGKATSLPARGEREQTAAAALGPHPKNICCVGDDDQSIYGWRGAEVDNILRFEHDFPGAKVIRLERNYRSTPSILGAASGLIAANKGRLGKTLWTEGDAGEKIKVQGVWDAEEEARAVATEAENLHSKSERLAEMAVLVRAAFQMREFEDRFLSLGLPYKVIGGPRFYERAEIRDAMAYLRLIAQGDDDLAFERIVNKPKRGIGDASVQSLHAFARRNHLPLLTAARDIAEADELPPKAGKALTELASNFARWNALSKNIPHTELAEMVLDESRYTVALKADRSAEAPGRLDNLKELVRSMEQYESLAAFLEHVSLVMELEQNDTGDRVSLMTLHAAKGLEFDTVFLPGWEEGLFPSQRTMDENGLKGLEEERRLAYVGLTRARKRAFVYFAANRRVHGNWQSSLPSRFINELPQEHTDTVVDEGFYGGYVGFRDNAQAATFGSGYDSPGWKRAQANRAAAGAQRTRPPLIEAQAYTVQTSDPSATQYARGDRVFHQKFGYGRVTAVEGNKLTINFDHSGEKKVIDTFVTRGCEHA
;
A
#
# COMPACT_ATOMS: atom_id res chain seq x y z
N SER A 1 -14.79 -19.27 -5.16
CA SER A 1 -15.84 -18.90 -6.11
C SER A 1 -15.87 -19.93 -7.20
N ILE A 2 -17.01 -20.57 -7.44
CA ILE A 2 -17.19 -21.51 -8.55
C ILE A 2 -17.71 -20.68 -9.73
N ASP A 3 -16.88 -20.58 -10.76
CA ASP A 3 -17.20 -20.00 -12.05
C ASP A 3 -17.94 -21.06 -12.87
N SER A 4 -19.03 -20.67 -13.53
CA SER A 4 -19.82 -21.60 -14.36
C SER A 4 -19.76 -21.15 -15.81
N SER A 5 -18.81 -21.71 -16.53
CA SER A 5 -18.75 -21.70 -17.99
C SER A 5 -19.87 -22.57 -18.55
N LYS A 6 -20.79 -21.97 -19.31
CA LYS A 6 -21.63 -22.70 -20.26
C LYS A 6 -21.23 -22.30 -21.68
N ASP A 7 -20.60 -23.25 -22.36
CA ASP A 7 -20.41 -23.26 -23.80
C ASP A 7 -21.76 -23.27 -24.53
N GLY A 8 -21.80 -22.55 -25.64
CA GLY A 8 -22.98 -22.40 -26.48
C GLY A 8 -23.00 -23.32 -27.71
N SER A 9 -24.04 -23.05 -28.52
CA SER A 9 -24.24 -23.32 -29.96
C SER A 9 -25.48 -24.22 -30.25
N PRO A 10 -26.08 -24.16 -31.46
CA PRO A 10 -26.99 -23.06 -31.85
C PRO A 10 -28.26 -23.55 -32.60
N GLY A 11 -29.21 -22.62 -32.83
CA GLY A 11 -30.10 -22.62 -34.00
C GLY A 11 -31.49 -23.25 -33.85
N HIS A 12 -32.55 -22.43 -33.87
CA HIS A 12 -33.39 -22.27 -35.06
C HIS A 12 -34.42 -21.16 -34.86
N ASP A 13 -34.48 -20.29 -35.87
CA ASP A 13 -35.48 -19.28 -36.14
C ASP A 13 -36.84 -19.92 -36.55
N ALA A 14 -37.96 -19.34 -36.11
CA ALA A 14 -39.17 -19.11 -36.92
C ALA A 14 -40.36 -18.63 -36.06
N SER A 15 -40.66 -17.34 -36.18
CA SER A 15 -41.99 -16.75 -36.41
C SER A 15 -43.25 -17.43 -35.82
N ARG A 16 -44.00 -16.71 -34.97
CA ARG A 16 -45.39 -16.27 -35.25
C ARG A 16 -45.93 -15.34 -34.17
N ARG A 17 -46.69 -14.35 -34.63
CA ARG A 17 -47.33 -13.24 -33.91
C ARG A 17 -48.85 -13.53 -33.72
N PRO A 18 -49.63 -12.65 -33.06
CA PRO A 18 -50.54 -12.98 -31.97
C PRO A 18 -52.00 -13.12 -32.40
N GLY A 19 -52.84 -13.64 -31.52
CA GLY A 19 -54.29 -13.58 -31.62
C GLY A 19 -54.91 -13.40 -30.24
N ASP A 20 -55.59 -12.28 -30.06
CA ASP A 20 -56.34 -11.86 -28.89
C ASP A 20 -57.50 -12.82 -28.57
N ASP A 21 -57.81 -13.01 -27.28
CA ASP A 21 -59.21 -12.99 -26.86
C ASP A 21 -59.35 -12.60 -25.38
N GLU A 22 -60.31 -11.72 -25.12
CA GLU A 22 -60.62 -11.11 -23.84
C GLU A 22 -61.42 -12.08 -22.94
N GLY A 23 -61.25 -11.97 -21.61
CA GLY A 23 -62.11 -12.71 -20.68
C GLY A 23 -61.79 -12.46 -19.20
N LYS A 24 -62.40 -11.40 -18.65
CA LYS A 24 -62.36 -11.08 -17.22
C LYS A 24 -63.12 -12.10 -16.36
N ALA A 25 -62.48 -12.44 -15.24
CA ALA A 25 -63.03 -12.76 -13.91
C ALA A 25 -63.79 -14.08 -13.70
N THR A 26 -63.18 -14.96 -12.89
CA THR A 26 -63.82 -15.53 -11.69
C THR A 26 -62.76 -16.16 -10.77
N SER A 27 -62.98 -16.02 -9.47
CA SER A 27 -62.08 -16.29 -8.35
C SER A 27 -61.80 -17.78 -8.07
N LEU A 28 -60.58 -18.03 -7.57
CA LEU A 28 -60.00 -19.23 -6.93
C LEU A 28 -60.99 -20.24 -6.28
N PRO A 29 -60.57 -21.53 -6.23
CA PRO A 29 -60.06 -21.99 -4.94
C PRO A 29 -58.73 -22.79 -4.99
N ALA A 30 -57.97 -22.56 -3.92
CA ALA A 30 -57.08 -23.47 -3.19
C ALA A 30 -56.07 -24.37 -3.93
N ARG A 31 -54.81 -23.94 -3.85
CA ARG A 31 -53.60 -24.78 -3.80
C ARG A 31 -53.76 -25.90 -2.77
N GLY A 32 -53.56 -27.14 -3.20
CA GLY A 32 -53.33 -28.27 -2.32
C GLY A 32 -53.39 -29.59 -3.07
N GLU A 33 -52.34 -30.40 -2.97
CA GLU A 33 -52.42 -31.87 -3.06
C GLU A 33 -52.34 -32.58 -4.42
N ARG A 34 -51.74 -32.03 -5.48
CA ARG A 34 -51.43 -32.83 -6.70
C ARG A 34 -50.00 -32.79 -7.24
N GLU A 35 -49.04 -32.25 -6.50
CA GLU A 35 -47.61 -32.23 -6.89
C GLU A 35 -46.68 -33.02 -5.94
N GLN A 36 -47.22 -33.96 -5.15
CA GLN A 36 -46.40 -34.75 -4.19
C GLN A 36 -46.20 -36.23 -4.55
N THR A 37 -46.69 -36.71 -5.70
CA THR A 37 -46.61 -38.16 -6.03
C THR A 37 -45.81 -38.50 -7.29
N ALA A 38 -45.01 -37.57 -7.84
CA ALA A 38 -44.13 -37.85 -8.98
C ALA A 38 -42.61 -37.67 -8.70
N ALA A 39 -42.21 -37.37 -7.45
CA ALA A 39 -40.80 -37.23 -7.05
C ALA A 39 -40.24 -38.45 -6.30
N ALA A 40 -41.01 -39.52 -6.13
CA ALA A 40 -40.65 -40.69 -5.30
C ALA A 40 -40.02 -41.87 -6.09
N ALA A 41 -39.46 -41.62 -7.28
CA ALA A 41 -38.87 -42.68 -8.12
C ALA A 41 -37.51 -42.31 -8.76
N LEU A 42 -36.73 -41.44 -8.10
CA LEU A 42 -35.29 -41.33 -8.33
C LEU A 42 -34.61 -41.76 -7.02
N GLY A 43 -33.99 -42.94 -7.02
CA GLY A 43 -33.18 -43.39 -5.89
C GLY A 43 -32.08 -42.38 -5.54
N PRO A 44 -31.45 -42.46 -4.35
CA PRO A 44 -30.45 -41.49 -3.92
C PRO A 44 -29.33 -41.44 -4.95
N HIS A 45 -29.23 -40.32 -5.69
CA HIS A 45 -28.09 -40.08 -6.57
C HIS A 45 -26.80 -40.26 -5.77
N PRO A 46 -25.79 -40.97 -6.30
CA PRO A 46 -24.51 -41.08 -5.62
C PRO A 46 -23.93 -39.67 -5.42
N LYS A 47 -23.67 -39.31 -4.16
CA LYS A 47 -23.07 -38.02 -3.79
C LYS A 47 -21.59 -38.01 -4.18
N ASN A 48 -21.31 -37.86 -5.47
CA ASN A 48 -19.94 -37.79 -6.01
C ASN A 48 -19.39 -36.37 -5.88
N ILE A 49 -18.99 -36.00 -4.66
CA ILE A 49 -18.44 -34.67 -4.35
C ILE A 49 -16.97 -34.82 -3.96
N CYS A 50 -16.10 -34.09 -4.65
CA CYS A 50 -14.69 -33.93 -4.30
C CYS A 50 -14.44 -32.45 -3.99
N CYS A 51 -13.93 -32.15 -2.80
CA CYS A 51 -13.54 -30.81 -2.38
C CYS A 51 -12.04 -30.78 -2.09
N VAL A 52 -11.36 -29.71 -2.49
CA VAL A 52 -9.95 -29.47 -2.20
C VAL A 52 -9.84 -28.10 -1.55
N GLY A 53 -9.12 -28.04 -0.43
CA GLY A 53 -8.90 -26.80 0.30
C GLY A 53 -7.83 -26.94 1.34
N ASP A 54 -7.45 -25.80 1.90
CA ASP A 54 -6.45 -25.67 2.95
C ASP A 54 -6.97 -24.70 4.00
N ASP A 55 -7.20 -25.20 5.22
CA ASP A 55 -7.67 -24.44 6.38
C ASP A 55 -6.67 -23.36 6.81
N ASP A 56 -5.37 -23.61 6.64
CA ASP A 56 -4.30 -22.65 6.93
C ASP A 56 -4.19 -21.54 5.88
N GLN A 57 -4.85 -21.68 4.72
CA GLN A 57 -4.89 -20.66 3.66
C GLN A 57 -6.25 -19.95 3.53
N SER A 58 -7.16 -20.11 4.50
CA SER A 58 -8.42 -19.38 4.51
C SER A 58 -8.22 -17.95 5.02
N ILE A 59 -8.29 -16.98 4.10
CA ILE A 59 -7.95 -15.55 4.34
C ILE A 59 -9.01 -14.59 3.78
N TYR A 60 -10.23 -15.08 3.52
CA TYR A 60 -11.34 -14.28 3.00
C TYR A 60 -12.52 -14.25 3.98
N GLY A 61 -12.26 -14.32 5.29
CA GLY A 61 -13.29 -14.31 6.33
C GLY A 61 -14.15 -13.05 6.25
N TRP A 62 -13.53 -11.90 5.96
CA TRP A 62 -14.22 -10.64 5.70
C TRP A 62 -15.17 -10.63 4.49
N ARG A 63 -15.07 -11.61 3.58
CA ARG A 63 -16.04 -11.84 2.48
C ARG A 63 -17.08 -12.92 2.81
N GLY A 64 -17.14 -13.37 4.07
CA GLY A 64 -18.03 -14.43 4.53
C GLY A 64 -17.52 -15.85 4.27
N ALA A 65 -16.20 -16.03 4.05
CA ALA A 65 -15.63 -17.37 3.95
C ALA A 65 -15.47 -18.01 5.33
N GLU A 66 -16.21 -19.10 5.57
CA GLU A 66 -16.15 -19.85 6.84
C GLU A 66 -15.18 -21.03 6.74
N VAL A 67 -14.16 -21.05 7.61
CA VAL A 67 -13.22 -22.18 7.73
C VAL A 67 -13.95 -23.45 8.18
N ASP A 68 -15.01 -23.30 8.95
CA ASP A 68 -15.83 -24.41 9.45
C ASP A 68 -16.40 -25.29 8.32
N ASN A 69 -16.58 -24.76 7.11
CA ASN A 69 -17.07 -25.52 5.97
C ASN A 69 -16.15 -26.69 5.58
N ILE A 70 -14.83 -26.52 5.68
CA ILE A 70 -13.89 -27.62 5.41
C ILE A 70 -13.70 -28.51 6.63
N LEU A 71 -13.75 -27.92 7.84
CA LEU A 71 -13.60 -28.67 9.10
C LEU A 71 -14.77 -29.63 9.36
N ARG A 72 -15.98 -29.29 8.91
CA ARG A 72 -17.20 -30.08 9.09
C ARG A 72 -17.52 -31.00 7.91
N PHE A 73 -16.64 -31.09 6.91
CA PHE A 73 -16.93 -31.84 5.69
C PHE A 73 -17.24 -33.32 5.96
N GLU A 74 -16.50 -33.97 6.88
CA GLU A 74 -16.76 -35.36 7.27
C GLU A 74 -18.10 -35.55 7.98
N HIS A 75 -18.57 -34.52 8.69
CA HIS A 75 -19.86 -34.51 9.36
C HIS A 75 -21.01 -34.33 8.36
N ASP A 76 -20.86 -33.41 7.41
CA ASP A 76 -21.89 -33.09 6.41
C ASP A 76 -21.99 -34.17 5.32
N PHE A 77 -20.88 -34.87 5.05
CA PHE A 77 -20.80 -36.00 4.12
C PHE A 77 -20.25 -37.26 4.81
N PRO A 78 -21.08 -37.97 5.61
CA PRO A 78 -20.66 -39.20 6.25
C PRO A 78 -20.14 -40.23 5.24
N GLY A 79 -18.95 -40.79 5.50
CA GLY A 79 -18.26 -41.71 4.59
C GLY A 79 -17.32 -41.04 3.58
N ALA A 80 -17.13 -39.72 3.64
CA ALA A 80 -16.11 -39.03 2.87
C ALA A 80 -14.71 -39.55 3.18
N LYS A 81 -13.88 -39.74 2.14
CA LYS A 81 -12.47 -40.12 2.29
C LYS A 81 -11.62 -38.85 2.39
N VAL A 82 -10.91 -38.68 3.50
CA VAL A 82 -9.94 -37.60 3.67
C VAL A 82 -8.57 -38.04 3.16
N ILE A 83 -8.00 -37.25 2.25
CA ILE A 83 -6.63 -37.44 1.73
C ILE A 83 -5.83 -36.18 2.08
N ARG A 84 -4.74 -36.36 2.84
CA ARG A 84 -3.85 -35.25 3.23
C ARG A 84 -2.64 -35.23 2.30
N LEU A 85 -2.43 -34.10 1.63
CA LEU A 85 -1.26 -33.86 0.79
C LEU A 85 -0.21 -33.10 1.60
N GLU A 86 0.75 -33.84 2.16
CA GLU A 86 1.74 -33.29 3.10
C GLU A 86 3.08 -32.92 2.45
N ARG A 87 3.32 -33.38 1.22
CA ARG A 87 4.54 -33.06 0.49
C ARG A 87 4.40 -31.73 -0.24
N ASN A 88 5.26 -30.77 0.12
CA ASN A 88 5.39 -29.47 -0.54
C ASN A 88 6.49 -29.53 -1.62
N TYR A 89 6.17 -29.06 -2.83
CA TYR A 89 7.08 -29.03 -3.97
C TYR A 89 7.54 -27.61 -4.36
N ARG A 90 7.11 -26.59 -3.61
CA ARG A 90 7.32 -25.17 -3.93
C ARG A 90 8.51 -24.58 -3.17
N SER A 91 8.46 -24.69 -1.84
CA SER A 91 9.28 -23.91 -0.91
C SER A 91 10.39 -24.76 -0.32
N THR A 92 11.53 -24.13 -0.02
CA THR A 92 12.64 -24.78 0.70
C THR A 92 12.23 -25.22 2.11
N PRO A 93 12.95 -26.20 2.72
CA PRO A 93 12.71 -26.60 4.10
C PRO A 93 12.76 -25.45 5.11
N SER A 94 13.66 -24.47 4.94
CA SER A 94 13.72 -23.31 5.86
C SER A 94 12.46 -22.45 5.80
N ILE A 95 11.95 -22.15 4.61
CA ILE A 95 10.69 -21.40 4.46
C ILE A 95 9.52 -22.19 5.02
N LEU A 96 9.45 -23.49 4.72
CA LEU A 96 8.36 -24.34 5.13
C LEU A 96 8.33 -24.55 6.65
N GLY A 97 9.51 -24.74 7.27
CA GLY A 97 9.67 -24.89 8.71
C GLY A 97 9.28 -23.62 9.45
N ALA A 98 9.70 -22.46 8.95
CA ALA A 98 9.31 -21.19 9.53
C ALA A 98 7.80 -20.93 9.43
N ALA A 99 7.19 -21.17 8.26
CA ALA A 99 5.76 -21.06 8.07
C ALA A 99 4.96 -22.05 8.95
N SER A 100 5.46 -23.27 9.11
CA SER A 100 4.85 -24.30 9.96
C SER A 100 4.91 -23.92 11.45
N GLY A 101 6.05 -23.38 11.90
CA GLY A 101 6.19 -22.88 13.27
C GLY A 101 5.25 -21.71 13.58
N LEU A 102 5.14 -20.76 12.65
CA LEU A 102 4.20 -19.65 12.76
C LEU A 102 2.77 -20.17 12.88
N ILE A 103 2.30 -20.95 11.91
CA ILE A 103 0.89 -21.32 11.81
C ILE A 103 0.45 -22.24 12.97
N ALA A 104 1.36 -23.02 13.56
CA ALA A 104 1.10 -23.90 14.70
C ALA A 104 0.48 -23.19 15.92
N ALA A 105 0.65 -21.88 16.05
CA ALA A 105 0.07 -21.09 17.14
C ALA A 105 -1.48 -20.91 17.03
N ASN A 106 -2.11 -21.22 15.89
CA ASN A 106 -3.59 -21.15 15.72
C ASN A 106 -4.30 -22.37 16.34
N LYS A 107 -5.41 -22.14 17.05
CA LYS A 107 -6.24 -23.15 17.73
C LYS A 107 -7.52 -23.44 16.93
N GLY A 108 -7.45 -24.38 15.98
CA GLY A 108 -8.61 -24.74 15.15
C GLY A 108 -8.21 -25.18 13.74
N ARG A 109 -7.29 -26.13 13.68
CA ARG A 109 -6.65 -26.63 12.45
C ARG A 109 -6.92 -28.13 12.29
N LEU A 110 -6.95 -28.62 11.04
CA LEU A 110 -7.02 -30.07 10.76
C LEU A 110 -5.73 -30.80 11.16
N GLY A 111 -4.66 -30.05 11.42
CA GLY A 111 -3.36 -30.55 11.87
C GLY A 111 -2.66 -31.35 10.76
N LYS A 112 -1.73 -30.72 10.06
CA LYS A 112 -0.91 -31.33 9.01
C LYS A 112 0.54 -30.95 9.18
N THR A 113 1.44 -31.84 8.83
CA THR A 113 2.89 -31.58 8.87
C THR A 113 3.38 -31.53 7.44
N LEU A 114 3.60 -30.32 6.92
CA LEU A 114 4.16 -30.20 5.59
C LEU A 114 5.67 -30.50 5.61
N TRP A 115 6.14 -31.24 4.63
CA TRP A 115 7.57 -31.54 4.44
C TRP A 115 7.97 -31.38 2.99
N THR A 116 9.26 -31.18 2.73
CA THR A 116 9.80 -31.04 1.38
C THR A 116 11.12 -31.79 1.24
N GLU A 117 11.45 -32.19 0.01
CA GLU A 117 12.71 -32.87 -0.33
C GLU A 117 13.70 -31.85 -0.90
N GLY A 118 14.95 -31.90 -0.45
CA GLY A 118 16.03 -31.06 -0.97
C GLY A 118 16.86 -30.41 0.12
N ASP A 119 17.77 -29.53 -0.29
CA ASP A 119 18.60 -28.75 0.62
C ASP A 119 17.76 -27.77 1.42
N ALA A 120 18.17 -27.48 2.67
CA ALA A 120 17.46 -26.57 3.58
C ALA A 120 17.19 -25.18 2.98
N GLY A 121 18.01 -24.77 2.00
CA GLY A 121 17.96 -23.46 1.37
C GLY A 121 18.44 -22.36 2.32
N GLU A 122 18.25 -21.11 1.89
CA GLU A 122 18.55 -19.95 2.72
C GLU A 122 17.49 -19.81 3.83
N LYS A 123 17.94 -19.42 5.02
CA LYS A 123 17.06 -19.03 6.10
C LYS A 123 16.31 -17.75 5.75
N ILE A 124 15.16 -17.56 6.39
CA ILE A 124 14.40 -16.31 6.27
C ILE A 124 15.20 -15.19 6.92
N LYS A 125 15.50 -14.14 6.17
CA LYS A 125 16.16 -12.96 6.69
C LYS A 125 15.13 -12.03 7.32
N VAL A 126 15.30 -11.68 8.58
CA VAL A 126 14.45 -10.72 9.28
C VAL A 126 15.26 -9.45 9.54
N GLN A 127 14.82 -8.32 9.01
CA GLN A 127 15.56 -7.06 9.09
C GLN A 127 14.72 -5.93 9.70
N GLY A 128 15.28 -5.27 10.71
CA GLY A 128 14.73 -4.04 11.28
C GLY A 128 15.29 -2.80 10.56
N VAL A 129 14.43 -1.84 10.25
CA VAL A 129 14.79 -0.55 9.62
C VAL A 129 14.20 0.63 10.40
N TRP A 130 14.69 1.85 10.16
CA TRP A 130 14.20 3.02 10.88
C TRP A 130 12.77 3.40 10.53
N ASP A 131 12.47 3.49 9.24
CA ASP A 131 11.19 3.94 8.73
C ASP A 131 10.77 3.25 7.42
N ALA A 132 9.60 3.65 6.91
CA ALA A 132 9.05 3.10 5.68
C ALA A 132 9.89 3.43 4.43
N GLU A 133 10.61 4.56 4.41
CA GLU A 133 11.45 4.94 3.29
C GLU A 133 12.72 4.08 3.25
N GLU A 134 13.33 3.85 4.42
CA GLU A 134 14.46 2.93 4.58
C GLU A 134 14.05 1.48 4.27
N GLU A 135 12.83 1.07 4.62
CA GLU A 135 12.28 -0.23 4.23
C GLU A 135 12.23 -0.39 2.71
N ALA A 136 11.67 0.60 2.00
CA ALA A 136 11.62 0.60 0.54
C ALA A 136 13.03 0.61 -0.08
N ARG A 137 13.96 1.34 0.53
CA ARG A 137 15.37 1.39 0.12
C ARG A 137 16.07 0.04 0.26
N ALA A 138 15.89 -0.63 1.40
CA ALA A 138 16.46 -1.94 1.67
C ALA A 138 15.92 -2.99 0.69
N VAL A 139 14.60 -3.03 0.49
CA VAL A 139 13.95 -3.93 -0.47
C VAL A 139 14.46 -3.68 -1.89
N ALA A 140 14.51 -2.43 -2.35
CA ALA A 140 15.00 -2.10 -3.68
C ALA A 140 16.47 -2.48 -3.88
N THR A 141 17.30 -2.23 -2.87
CA THR A 141 18.74 -2.58 -2.90
C THR A 141 18.92 -4.09 -3.01
N GLU A 142 18.18 -4.87 -2.23
CA GLU A 142 18.27 -6.33 -2.29
C GLU A 142 17.73 -6.89 -3.62
N ALA A 143 16.62 -6.34 -4.14
CA ALA A 143 16.12 -6.71 -5.46
C ALA A 143 17.16 -6.44 -6.57
N GLU A 144 17.83 -5.29 -6.54
CA GLU A 144 18.92 -4.98 -7.48
C GLU A 144 20.14 -5.89 -7.32
N ASN A 145 20.52 -6.21 -6.08
CA ASN A 145 21.62 -7.13 -5.79
C ASN A 145 21.33 -8.52 -6.36
N LEU A 146 20.12 -9.04 -6.17
CA LEU A 146 19.70 -10.32 -6.69
C LEU A 146 19.58 -10.30 -8.22
N HIS A 147 19.09 -9.21 -8.79
CA HIS A 147 19.04 -9.03 -10.24
C HIS A 147 20.44 -9.01 -10.86
N SER A 148 21.41 -8.36 -10.21
CA SER A 148 22.81 -8.37 -10.64
C SER A 148 23.44 -9.77 -10.59
N LYS A 149 22.89 -10.66 -9.76
CA LYS A 149 23.23 -12.09 -9.70
C LYS A 149 22.40 -12.95 -10.67
N SER A 150 21.84 -12.33 -11.70
CA SER A 150 21.07 -12.97 -12.78
C SER A 150 19.71 -13.55 -12.37
N GLU A 151 19.12 -13.09 -11.26
CA GLU A 151 17.71 -13.39 -10.98
C GLU A 151 16.79 -12.45 -11.76
N ARG A 152 15.76 -13.02 -12.38
CA ARG A 152 14.75 -12.27 -13.11
C ARG A 152 13.87 -11.48 -12.15
N LEU A 153 13.60 -10.22 -12.44
CA LEU A 153 12.68 -9.37 -11.65
C LEU A 153 11.27 -9.97 -11.58
N ALA A 154 10.83 -10.67 -12.62
CA ALA A 154 9.55 -11.38 -12.69
C ALA A 154 9.41 -12.49 -11.64
N GLU A 155 10.53 -13.00 -11.10
CA GLU A 155 10.57 -14.00 -10.03
C GLU A 155 10.66 -13.37 -8.63
N MET A 156 10.53 -12.05 -8.54
CA MET A 156 10.56 -11.28 -7.30
C MET A 156 9.19 -10.64 -7.03
N ALA A 157 8.75 -10.68 -5.78
CA ALA A 157 7.54 -9.99 -5.35
C ALA A 157 7.69 -9.26 -4.02
N VAL A 158 7.05 -8.10 -3.91
CA VAL A 158 6.86 -7.36 -2.66
C VAL A 158 5.39 -7.52 -2.23
N LEU A 159 5.17 -8.14 -1.08
CA LEU A 159 3.84 -8.46 -0.57
C LEU A 159 3.49 -7.62 0.65
N VAL A 160 2.62 -6.63 0.47
CA VAL A 160 2.20 -5.71 1.54
C VAL A 160 0.89 -6.16 2.20
N ARG A 161 0.65 -5.76 3.44
CA ARG A 161 -0.61 -6.04 4.13
C ARG A 161 -1.75 -5.15 3.62
N ALA A 162 -1.46 -3.88 3.35
CA ALA A 162 -2.43 -2.88 2.92
C ALA A 162 -1.94 -2.10 1.69
N ALA A 163 -2.88 -1.72 0.81
CA ALA A 163 -2.55 -1.09 -0.46
C ALA A 163 -1.81 0.26 -0.31
N PHE A 164 -2.03 0.99 0.80
CA PHE A 164 -1.33 2.27 1.03
C PHE A 164 0.18 2.09 1.18
N GLN A 165 0.66 0.92 1.62
CA GLN A 165 2.09 0.65 1.77
C GLN A 165 2.81 0.56 0.42
N MET A 166 2.09 0.24 -0.67
CA MET A 166 2.68 0.06 -2.00
C MET A 166 3.43 1.30 -2.46
N ARG A 167 2.92 2.49 -2.12
CA ARG A 167 3.41 3.75 -2.64
C ARG A 167 4.90 4.00 -2.37
N GLU A 168 5.36 3.76 -1.14
CA GLU A 168 6.77 3.98 -0.80
C GLU A 168 7.70 3.10 -1.67
N PHE A 169 7.25 1.89 -2.01
CA PHE A 169 7.98 1.01 -2.94
C PHE A 169 7.89 1.50 -4.38
N GLU A 170 6.71 1.96 -4.83
CA GLU A 170 6.54 2.55 -6.16
C GLU A 170 7.47 3.75 -6.35
N ASP A 171 7.42 4.73 -5.45
CA ASP A 171 8.24 5.94 -5.48
C ASP A 171 9.74 5.59 -5.51
N ARG A 172 10.16 4.61 -4.69
CA ARG A 172 11.55 4.14 -4.68
C ARG A 172 11.94 3.44 -5.99
N PHE A 173 11.12 2.53 -6.49
CA PHE A 173 11.39 1.79 -7.73
C PHE A 173 11.46 2.73 -8.93
N LEU A 174 10.56 3.72 -9.01
CA LEU A 174 10.60 4.78 -10.01
C LEU A 174 11.90 5.59 -9.93
N SER A 175 12.30 6.02 -8.72
CA SER A 175 13.52 6.80 -8.55
C SER A 175 14.79 6.08 -9.02
N LEU A 176 14.80 4.74 -8.96
CA LEU A 176 15.92 3.89 -9.38
C LEU A 176 15.80 3.40 -10.83
N GLY A 177 14.65 3.61 -11.46
CA GLY A 177 14.31 2.99 -12.75
C GLY A 177 14.19 1.47 -12.66
N LEU A 178 13.80 0.91 -11.50
CA LEU A 178 13.57 -0.52 -11.31
C LEU A 178 12.18 -0.88 -11.87
N PRO A 179 12.07 -1.74 -12.90
CA PRO A 179 10.78 -2.10 -13.49
C PRO A 179 9.89 -2.86 -12.51
N TYR A 180 8.65 -2.41 -12.34
CA TYR A 180 7.68 -3.05 -11.46
C TYR A 180 6.27 -3.09 -12.06
N LYS A 181 5.41 -3.92 -11.47
CA LYS A 181 3.98 -3.99 -11.77
C LYS A 181 3.15 -4.11 -10.50
N VAL A 182 2.06 -3.36 -10.41
CA VAL A 182 1.10 -3.46 -9.30
C VAL A 182 -0.01 -4.47 -9.65
N ILE A 183 -0.32 -5.40 -8.75
CA ILE A 183 -1.40 -6.38 -8.90
C ILE A 183 -2.42 -6.18 -7.78
N GLY A 184 -3.71 -6.01 -8.15
CA GLY A 184 -4.81 -5.90 -7.19
C GLY A 184 -5.60 -4.58 -7.22
N GLY A 185 -5.47 -3.79 -8.30
CA GLY A 185 -6.24 -2.57 -8.54
C GLY A 185 -5.57 -1.71 -9.62
N PRO A 186 -6.24 -0.66 -10.15
CA PRO A 186 -5.56 0.32 -10.98
C PRO A 186 -4.40 0.94 -10.18
N ARG A 187 -3.26 1.15 -10.85
CA ARG A 187 -2.09 1.85 -10.26
C ARG A 187 -2.51 3.21 -9.75
N PHE A 188 -1.72 3.83 -8.88
CA PHE A 188 -2.11 5.08 -8.22
C PHE A 188 -2.57 6.16 -9.23
N TYR A 189 -1.77 6.42 -10.27
CA TYR A 189 -2.09 7.39 -11.33
C TYR A 189 -3.16 6.91 -12.32
N GLU A 190 -3.54 5.63 -12.27
CA GLU A 190 -4.60 5.07 -13.11
C GLU A 190 -6.00 5.15 -12.51
N ARG A 191 -6.09 5.42 -11.20
CA ARG A 191 -7.35 5.56 -10.49
C ARG A 191 -8.19 6.68 -11.10
N ALA A 192 -9.50 6.48 -11.19
CA ALA A 192 -10.38 7.40 -11.93
C ALA A 192 -10.33 8.82 -11.37
N GLU A 193 -10.34 8.93 -10.04
CA GLU A 193 -10.25 10.19 -9.29
C GLU A 193 -8.90 10.87 -9.46
N ILE A 194 -7.82 10.10 -9.52
CA ILE A 194 -6.47 10.63 -9.73
C ILE A 194 -6.31 11.11 -11.17
N ARG A 195 -6.76 10.34 -12.16
CA ARG A 195 -6.75 10.78 -13.56
C ARG A 195 -7.61 12.02 -13.81
N ASP A 196 -8.76 12.13 -13.14
CA ASP A 196 -9.61 13.32 -13.23
C ASP A 196 -8.89 14.54 -12.61
N ALA A 197 -8.30 14.41 -11.42
CA ALA A 197 -7.51 15.46 -10.79
C ALA A 197 -6.29 15.87 -11.65
N MET A 198 -5.57 14.90 -12.20
CA MET A 198 -4.44 15.13 -13.10
C MET A 198 -4.85 15.86 -14.38
N ALA A 199 -6.05 15.59 -14.92
CA ALA A 199 -6.54 16.32 -16.09
C ALA A 199 -6.83 17.80 -15.79
N TYR A 200 -7.35 18.13 -14.59
CA TYR A 200 -7.43 19.54 -14.17
C TYR A 200 -6.05 20.20 -14.12
N LEU A 201 -5.09 19.55 -13.47
CA LEU A 201 -3.74 20.07 -13.30
C LEU A 201 -3.00 20.22 -14.64
N ARG A 202 -3.13 19.23 -15.53
CA ARG A 202 -2.59 19.27 -16.89
C ARG A 202 -3.17 20.43 -17.68
N LEU A 203 -4.49 20.61 -17.67
CA LEU A 203 -5.13 21.69 -18.42
C LEU A 203 -4.76 23.08 -17.88
N ILE A 204 -4.46 23.21 -16.58
CA ILE A 204 -3.91 24.45 -16.00
C ILE A 204 -2.49 24.71 -16.53
N ALA A 205 -1.65 23.68 -16.64
CA ALA A 205 -0.28 23.79 -17.13
C ALA A 205 -0.20 23.95 -18.67
N GLN A 206 -1.11 23.30 -19.40
CA GLN A 206 -1.17 23.17 -20.85
C GLN A 206 -2.61 23.43 -21.32
N GLY A 207 -2.92 24.69 -21.64
CA GLY A 207 -4.28 25.12 -22.00
C GLY A 207 -4.80 24.54 -23.33
N ASP A 208 -3.94 23.87 -24.10
CA ASP A 208 -4.21 23.21 -25.37
C ASP A 208 -4.36 21.68 -25.24
N ASP A 209 -4.38 21.15 -24.01
CA ASP A 209 -4.62 19.72 -23.75
C ASP A 209 -6.11 19.35 -23.89
N ASP A 210 -6.54 19.16 -25.14
CA ASP A 210 -7.92 18.82 -25.50
C ASP A 210 -8.39 17.49 -24.87
N LEU A 211 -7.48 16.51 -24.71
CA LEU A 211 -7.79 15.22 -24.07
C LEU A 211 -8.08 15.39 -22.58
N ALA A 212 -7.31 16.23 -21.88
CA ALA A 212 -7.59 16.57 -20.50
C ALA A 212 -8.92 17.33 -20.38
N PHE A 213 -9.20 18.27 -21.27
CA PHE A 213 -10.46 19.01 -21.30
C PHE A 213 -11.68 18.08 -21.47
N GLU A 214 -11.67 17.20 -22.48
CA GLU A 214 -12.73 16.23 -22.73
C GLU A 214 -13.03 15.36 -21.51
N ARG A 215 -11.99 14.95 -20.78
CA ARG A 215 -12.13 14.12 -19.58
C ARG A 215 -12.91 14.83 -18.47
N ILE A 216 -12.66 16.12 -18.27
CA ILE A 216 -13.14 16.86 -17.09
C ILE A 216 -14.31 17.81 -17.37
N VAL A 217 -14.64 18.08 -18.63
CA VAL A 217 -15.64 19.09 -19.02
C VAL A 217 -16.96 18.91 -18.26
N ASN A 218 -17.39 17.67 -18.05
CA ASN A 218 -18.62 17.34 -17.33
C ASN A 218 -18.39 16.50 -16.05
N LYS A 219 -17.20 16.62 -15.44
CA LYS A 219 -16.85 16.00 -14.15
C LYS A 219 -16.35 17.03 -13.14
N PRO A 220 -17.07 17.31 -12.04
CA PRO A 220 -18.41 16.80 -11.70
C PRO A 220 -19.48 17.23 -12.72
N LYS A 221 -20.68 16.64 -12.64
CA LYS A 221 -21.77 16.92 -13.59
C LYS A 221 -22.11 18.42 -13.60
N ARG A 222 -21.97 19.06 -14.78
CA ARG A 222 -22.26 20.48 -15.01
C ARG A 222 -23.50 20.73 -15.86
N GLY A 223 -24.17 19.66 -16.30
CA GLY A 223 -25.32 19.77 -17.20
C GLY A 223 -24.92 20.08 -18.65
N ILE A 224 -23.68 19.77 -19.02
CA ILE A 224 -23.19 19.79 -20.40
C ILE A 224 -23.52 18.42 -20.99
N GLY A 225 -24.44 18.37 -21.95
CA GLY A 225 -24.85 17.13 -22.63
C GLY A 225 -23.99 16.82 -23.84
N ASP A 226 -24.08 15.59 -24.35
CA ASP A 226 -23.26 15.11 -25.48
C ASP A 226 -23.42 15.98 -26.73
N ALA A 227 -24.63 16.48 -27.01
CA ALA A 227 -24.89 17.40 -28.12
C ALA A 227 -24.12 18.74 -27.96
N SER A 228 -24.04 19.29 -26.74
CA SER A 228 -23.27 20.51 -26.48
C SER A 228 -21.77 20.29 -26.64
N VAL A 229 -21.27 19.11 -26.23
CA VAL A 229 -19.87 18.71 -26.45
C VAL A 229 -19.58 18.58 -27.95
N GLN A 230 -20.48 17.96 -28.73
CA GLN A 230 -20.35 17.85 -30.17
C GLN A 230 -20.32 19.22 -30.87
N SER A 231 -21.21 20.15 -30.48
CA SER A 231 -21.19 21.53 -30.98
C SER A 231 -19.88 22.24 -30.66
N LEU A 232 -19.36 22.06 -29.43
CA LEU A 232 -18.05 22.57 -29.03
C LEU A 232 -16.93 22.04 -29.93
N HIS A 233 -16.89 20.72 -30.20
CA HIS A 233 -15.90 20.15 -31.13
C HIS A 233 -16.04 20.70 -32.56
N ALA A 234 -17.27 20.88 -33.05
CA ALA A 234 -17.51 21.46 -34.36
C ALA A 234 -16.99 22.91 -34.43
N PHE A 235 -17.26 23.71 -33.41
CA PHE A 235 -16.79 25.09 -33.28
C PHE A 235 -15.26 25.16 -33.17
N ALA A 236 -14.65 24.34 -32.32
CA ALA A 236 -13.20 24.27 -32.15
C ALA A 236 -12.49 23.93 -33.45
N ARG A 237 -12.98 22.91 -34.18
CA ARG A 237 -12.43 22.52 -35.49
C ARG A 237 -12.60 23.60 -36.56
N ARG A 238 -13.77 24.24 -36.61
CA ARG A 238 -14.07 25.31 -37.58
C ARG A 238 -13.15 26.51 -37.41
N ASN A 239 -12.78 26.82 -36.17
CA ASN A 239 -11.99 28.01 -35.83
C ASN A 239 -10.51 27.70 -35.57
N HIS A 240 -10.08 26.43 -35.64
CA HIS A 240 -8.73 25.97 -35.30
C HIS A 240 -8.29 26.39 -33.89
N LEU A 241 -9.19 26.26 -32.91
CA LEU A 241 -8.96 26.64 -31.52
C LEU A 241 -8.90 25.39 -30.63
N PRO A 242 -8.04 25.38 -29.60
CA PRO A 242 -8.13 24.39 -28.53
C PRO A 242 -9.49 24.44 -27.82
N LEU A 243 -9.94 23.32 -27.28
CA LEU A 243 -11.27 23.16 -26.70
C LEU A 243 -11.54 24.13 -25.54
N LEU A 244 -10.53 24.44 -24.73
CA LEU A 244 -10.68 25.40 -23.63
C LEU A 244 -10.97 26.82 -24.13
N THR A 245 -10.27 27.25 -25.20
CA THR A 245 -10.52 28.56 -25.83
C THR A 245 -11.86 28.56 -26.55
N ALA A 246 -12.15 27.49 -27.30
CA ALA A 246 -13.43 27.31 -27.98
C ALA A 246 -14.62 27.32 -27.00
N ALA A 247 -14.45 26.80 -25.77
CA ALA A 247 -15.49 26.76 -24.75
C ALA A 247 -15.93 28.16 -24.29
N ARG A 248 -15.00 29.12 -24.24
CA ARG A 248 -15.32 30.53 -23.98
C ARG A 248 -16.04 31.13 -25.18
N ASP A 249 -15.47 30.97 -26.37
CA ASP A 249 -15.92 31.68 -27.57
C ASP A 249 -17.29 31.17 -28.07
N ILE A 250 -17.57 29.86 -27.99
CA ILE A 250 -18.88 29.30 -28.35
C ILE A 250 -19.99 29.73 -27.37
N ALA A 251 -19.63 29.96 -26.10
CA ALA A 251 -20.59 30.39 -25.10
C ALA A 251 -21.00 31.87 -25.30
N GLU A 252 -20.12 32.69 -25.90
CA GLU A 252 -20.43 34.07 -26.31
C GLU A 252 -21.25 34.12 -27.61
N ALA A 253 -21.10 33.10 -28.48
CA ALA A 253 -21.82 33.01 -29.76
C ALA A 253 -23.28 32.55 -29.63
N ASP A 254 -23.76 32.21 -28.43
CA ASP A 254 -25.11 31.69 -28.13
C ASP A 254 -25.52 30.46 -28.97
N GLU A 255 -24.53 29.67 -29.43
CA GLU A 255 -24.75 28.42 -30.20
C GLU A 255 -25.08 27.20 -29.30
N LEU A 256 -25.23 27.41 -27.98
CA LEU A 256 -25.43 26.36 -26.99
C LEU A 256 -26.67 26.62 -26.11
N PRO A 257 -27.29 25.58 -25.54
CA PRO A 257 -28.32 25.76 -24.52
C PRO A 257 -27.81 26.65 -23.36
N PRO A 258 -28.62 27.57 -22.81
CA PRO A 258 -28.16 28.57 -21.82
C PRO A 258 -27.44 27.96 -20.61
N LYS A 259 -27.88 26.79 -20.16
CA LYS A 259 -27.26 26.06 -19.04
C LYS A 259 -25.86 25.55 -19.39
N ALA A 260 -25.67 25.04 -20.61
CA ALA A 260 -24.39 24.54 -21.08
C ALA A 260 -23.42 25.70 -21.38
N GLY A 261 -23.90 26.77 -22.02
CA GLY A 261 -23.13 27.99 -22.24
C GLY A 261 -22.59 28.58 -20.93
N LYS A 262 -23.47 28.81 -19.95
CA LYS A 262 -23.07 29.32 -18.62
C LYS A 262 -22.03 28.42 -17.94
N ALA A 263 -22.21 27.10 -18.01
CA ALA A 263 -21.28 26.14 -17.40
C ALA A 263 -19.89 26.17 -18.07
N LEU A 264 -19.82 26.33 -19.40
CA LEU A 264 -18.56 26.43 -20.13
C LEU A 264 -17.87 27.79 -19.88
N THR A 265 -18.61 28.89 -19.81
CA THR A 265 -18.07 30.20 -19.44
C THR A 265 -17.46 30.18 -18.04
N GLU A 266 -18.16 29.62 -17.05
CA GLU A 266 -17.66 29.48 -15.68
C GLU A 266 -16.41 28.59 -15.63
N LEU A 267 -16.42 27.47 -16.35
CA LEU A 267 -15.28 26.56 -16.44
C LEU A 267 -14.05 27.24 -17.04
N ALA A 268 -14.20 27.90 -18.20
CA ALA A 268 -13.11 28.61 -18.87
C ALA A 268 -12.54 29.75 -18.01
N SER A 269 -13.41 30.50 -17.33
CA SER A 269 -13.01 31.58 -16.41
C SER A 269 -12.21 31.05 -15.22
N ASN A 270 -12.62 29.90 -14.66
CA ASN A 270 -11.89 29.24 -13.58
C ASN A 270 -10.50 28.78 -14.03
N PHE A 271 -10.37 28.16 -15.20
CA PHE A 271 -9.05 27.77 -15.71
C PHE A 271 -8.14 28.97 -15.98
N ALA A 272 -8.67 30.06 -16.54
CA ALA A 272 -7.89 31.29 -16.71
C ALA A 272 -7.38 31.84 -15.37
N ARG A 273 -8.22 31.82 -14.33
CA ARG A 273 -7.85 32.23 -12.97
C ARG A 273 -6.82 31.28 -12.34
N TRP A 274 -7.02 29.97 -12.43
CA TRP A 274 -6.09 28.98 -11.87
C TRP A 274 -4.72 29.02 -12.55
N ASN A 275 -4.67 29.23 -13.88
CA ASN A 275 -3.40 29.43 -14.59
C ASN A 275 -2.67 30.71 -14.16
N ALA A 276 -3.40 31.79 -13.84
CA ALA A 276 -2.79 33.00 -13.30
C ALA A 276 -2.25 32.77 -11.87
N LEU A 277 -3.00 32.04 -11.04
CA LEU A 277 -2.61 31.71 -9.66
C LEU A 277 -1.42 30.74 -9.61
N SER A 278 -1.32 29.78 -10.53
CA SER A 278 -0.25 28.78 -10.55
C SER A 278 1.16 29.37 -10.64
N LYS A 279 1.28 30.65 -11.01
CA LYS A 279 2.55 31.40 -11.07
C LYS A 279 2.96 32.01 -9.72
N ASN A 280 2.03 32.10 -8.77
CA ASN A 280 2.19 32.89 -7.54
C ASN A 280 1.95 32.09 -6.26
N ILE A 281 1.38 30.89 -6.34
CA ILE A 281 1.12 30.04 -5.17
C ILE A 281 1.81 28.67 -5.34
N PRO A 282 2.13 27.98 -4.24
CA PRO A 282 2.62 26.61 -4.28
C PRO A 282 1.65 25.69 -5.04
N HIS A 283 2.20 24.74 -5.82
CA HIS A 283 1.41 23.80 -6.63
C HIS A 283 0.55 22.85 -5.79
N THR A 284 0.93 22.59 -4.54
CA THR A 284 0.11 21.84 -3.56
C THR A 284 -1.16 22.61 -3.18
N GLU A 285 -1.02 23.88 -2.81
CA GLU A 285 -2.15 24.78 -2.50
C GLU A 285 -3.05 24.99 -3.73
N LEU A 286 -2.45 25.13 -4.91
CA LEU A 286 -3.19 25.20 -6.18
C LEU A 286 -4.04 23.95 -6.39
N ALA A 287 -3.49 22.75 -6.17
CA ALA A 287 -4.21 21.49 -6.35
C ALA A 287 -5.40 21.38 -5.39
N GLU A 288 -5.22 21.73 -4.11
CA GLU A 288 -6.31 21.76 -3.13
C GLU A 288 -7.42 22.72 -3.56
N MET A 289 -7.05 23.95 -3.95
CA MET A 289 -7.98 24.98 -4.42
C MET A 289 -8.78 24.51 -5.63
N VAL A 290 -8.10 23.93 -6.63
CA VAL A 290 -8.74 23.44 -7.86
C VAL A 290 -9.71 22.30 -7.56
N LEU A 291 -9.33 21.35 -6.69
CA LEU A 291 -10.18 20.21 -6.33
C LEU A 291 -11.44 20.64 -5.56
N ASP A 292 -11.34 21.67 -4.73
CA ASP A 292 -12.48 22.22 -3.98
C ASP A 292 -13.38 23.11 -4.85
N GLU A 293 -12.81 24.09 -5.54
CA GLU A 293 -13.57 25.05 -6.36
C GLU A 293 -14.20 24.41 -7.61
N SER A 294 -13.58 23.36 -8.17
CA SER A 294 -14.20 22.54 -9.23
C SER A 294 -15.41 21.74 -8.73
N ARG A 295 -15.62 21.68 -7.40
CA ARG A 295 -16.60 20.87 -6.69
C ARG A 295 -16.37 19.36 -6.83
N TYR A 296 -15.16 18.95 -7.22
CA TYR A 296 -14.83 17.54 -7.40
C TYR A 296 -14.81 16.79 -6.04
N THR A 297 -14.20 17.39 -5.01
CA THR A 297 -14.22 16.84 -3.64
C THR A 297 -15.64 16.68 -3.09
N VAL A 298 -16.50 17.67 -3.33
CA VAL A 298 -17.91 17.65 -2.92
C VAL A 298 -18.67 16.54 -3.62
N ALA A 299 -18.45 16.35 -4.92
CA ALA A 299 -19.08 15.28 -5.69
C ALA A 299 -18.66 13.89 -5.18
N LEU A 300 -17.39 13.70 -4.83
CA LEU A 300 -16.91 12.45 -4.24
C LEU A 300 -17.45 12.22 -2.82
N LYS A 301 -17.58 13.27 -2.00
CA LYS A 301 -18.21 13.18 -0.67
C LYS A 301 -19.69 12.80 -0.73
N ALA A 302 -20.39 13.21 -1.79
CA ALA A 302 -21.79 12.88 -2.01
C ALA A 302 -22.01 11.45 -2.55
N ASP A 303 -20.94 10.79 -3.03
CA ASP A 303 -20.98 9.40 -3.50
C ASP A 303 -21.17 8.45 -2.29
N ARG A 304 -22.21 7.63 -2.34
CA ARG A 304 -22.56 6.65 -1.29
C ARG A 304 -22.03 5.24 -1.57
N SER A 305 -21.22 5.07 -2.61
CA SER A 305 -20.59 3.79 -2.90
C SER A 305 -19.57 3.40 -1.83
N ALA A 306 -19.38 2.09 -1.64
CA ALA A 306 -18.45 1.55 -0.64
C ALA A 306 -16.98 2.01 -0.85
N GLU A 307 -16.63 2.42 -2.06
CA GLU A 307 -15.29 2.89 -2.42
C GLU A 307 -15.07 4.40 -2.18
N ALA A 308 -16.15 5.17 -1.96
CA ALA A 308 -16.10 6.64 -1.91
C ALA A 308 -15.14 7.20 -0.84
N PRO A 309 -15.07 6.66 0.40
CA PRO A 309 -14.11 7.15 1.41
C PRO A 309 -12.66 7.03 0.94
N GLY A 310 -12.30 5.91 0.28
CA GLY A 310 -10.95 5.67 -0.21
C GLY A 310 -10.54 6.62 -1.33
N ARG A 311 -11.47 7.08 -2.18
CA ARG A 311 -11.18 8.04 -3.26
C ARG A 311 -10.75 9.40 -2.73
N LEU A 312 -11.35 9.87 -1.64
CA LEU A 312 -10.96 11.14 -1.02
C LEU A 312 -9.56 11.06 -0.40
N ASP A 313 -9.25 9.94 0.24
CA ASP A 313 -7.91 9.73 0.79
C ASP A 313 -6.86 9.64 -0.33
N ASN A 314 -7.20 9.03 -1.47
CA ASN A 314 -6.32 9.04 -2.65
C ASN A 314 -6.02 10.46 -3.14
N LEU A 315 -7.00 11.37 -3.15
CA LEU A 315 -6.78 12.77 -3.54
C LEU A 315 -5.90 13.54 -2.54
N LYS A 316 -6.08 13.32 -1.24
CA LYS A 316 -5.18 13.90 -0.22
C LYS A 316 -3.76 13.41 -0.42
N GLU A 317 -3.62 12.12 -0.72
CA GLU A 317 -2.33 11.50 -0.95
C GLU A 317 -1.70 12.01 -2.25
N LEU A 318 -2.49 12.34 -3.29
CA LEU A 318 -2.01 13.03 -4.49
C LEU A 318 -1.41 14.40 -4.14
N VAL A 319 -2.14 15.23 -3.39
CA VAL A 319 -1.63 16.55 -2.97
C VAL A 319 -0.35 16.41 -2.15
N ARG A 320 -0.30 15.45 -1.22
CA ARG A 320 0.90 15.17 -0.44
C ARG A 320 2.07 14.72 -1.32
N SER A 321 1.81 13.92 -2.37
CA SER A 321 2.84 13.50 -3.34
C SER A 321 3.47 14.66 -4.08
N MET A 322 2.71 15.74 -4.27
CA MET A 322 3.20 16.91 -4.99
C MET A 322 4.25 17.68 -4.17
N GLU A 323 4.27 17.56 -2.84
CA GLU A 323 5.17 18.29 -1.94
C GLU A 323 6.67 18.05 -2.25
N GLN A 324 7.01 16.89 -2.78
CA GLN A 324 8.41 16.54 -3.10
C GLN A 324 8.96 17.20 -4.38
N TYR A 325 8.12 17.89 -5.15
CA TYR A 325 8.51 18.55 -6.40
C TYR A 325 8.52 20.07 -6.24
N GLU A 326 9.40 20.77 -6.95
CA GLU A 326 9.55 22.22 -6.84
C GLU A 326 8.44 23.00 -7.57
N SER A 327 7.75 22.37 -8.53
CA SER A 327 6.70 23.02 -9.31
C SER A 327 5.68 22.02 -9.87
N LEU A 328 4.53 22.53 -10.31
CA LEU A 328 3.52 21.73 -11.01
C LEU A 328 4.11 21.08 -12.29
N ALA A 329 4.94 21.80 -13.04
CA ALA A 329 5.55 21.28 -14.26
C ALA A 329 6.46 20.08 -13.98
N ALA A 330 7.34 20.19 -12.97
CA ALA A 330 8.24 19.10 -12.56
C ALA A 330 7.46 17.86 -12.10
N PHE A 331 6.36 18.06 -11.38
CA PHE A 331 5.47 16.97 -10.99
C PHE A 331 4.82 16.28 -12.20
N LEU A 332 4.25 17.06 -13.13
CA LEU A 332 3.59 16.51 -14.32
C LEU A 332 4.57 15.76 -15.24
N GLU A 333 5.80 16.26 -15.38
CA GLU A 333 6.87 15.57 -16.12
C GLU A 333 7.22 14.22 -15.49
N HIS A 334 7.40 14.18 -14.17
CA HIS A 334 7.62 12.94 -13.44
C HIS A 334 6.48 11.95 -13.68
N VAL A 335 5.22 12.36 -13.52
CA VAL A 335 4.07 11.47 -13.74
C VAL A 335 4.02 10.97 -15.19
N SER A 336 4.35 11.81 -16.18
CA SER A 336 4.41 11.37 -17.59
C SER A 336 5.45 10.26 -17.78
N LEU A 337 6.65 10.42 -17.23
CA LEU A 337 7.72 9.43 -17.30
C LEU A 337 7.31 8.10 -16.64
N VAL A 338 6.66 8.18 -15.47
CA VAL A 338 6.11 7.01 -14.77
C VAL A 338 5.13 6.27 -15.67
N MET A 339 4.19 6.98 -16.29
CA MET A 339 3.19 6.39 -17.18
C MET A 339 3.79 5.80 -18.47
N GLU A 340 4.88 6.36 -19.00
CA GLU A 340 5.57 5.85 -20.20
C GLU A 340 6.38 4.56 -19.92
N LEU A 341 7.16 4.53 -18.83
CA LEU A 341 7.87 3.33 -18.38
C LEU A 341 6.90 2.16 -18.16
N GLU A 342 5.69 2.50 -17.77
CA GLU A 342 4.62 1.56 -17.51
C GLU A 342 4.04 0.89 -18.76
N GLN A 343 3.94 1.61 -19.89
CA GLN A 343 3.39 1.11 -21.16
C GLN A 343 4.34 0.17 -21.93
N ASN A 344 5.64 0.28 -21.69
CA ASN A 344 6.64 -0.60 -22.31
C ASN A 344 6.63 -1.97 -21.61
N ASP A 345 5.73 -2.87 -22.03
CA ASP A 345 5.47 -4.22 -21.51
C ASP A 345 6.63 -5.22 -21.73
N THR A 346 7.86 -4.82 -21.45
CA THR A 346 9.04 -5.68 -21.53
C THR A 346 9.15 -6.53 -20.27
N GLY A 347 8.37 -7.63 -20.24
CA GLY A 347 8.61 -8.97 -19.65
C GLY A 347 9.13 -9.16 -18.22
N ASP A 348 10.10 -8.37 -17.73
CA ASP A 348 10.82 -8.61 -16.49
C ASP A 348 10.59 -7.46 -15.49
N ARG A 349 9.70 -7.67 -14.51
CA ARG A 349 9.26 -6.65 -13.56
C ARG A 349 8.99 -7.24 -12.19
N VAL A 350 9.39 -6.52 -11.14
CA VAL A 350 9.07 -6.87 -9.75
C VAL A 350 7.56 -6.76 -9.53
N SER A 351 6.96 -7.77 -8.91
CA SER A 351 5.52 -7.79 -8.64
C SER A 351 5.20 -7.15 -7.29
N LEU A 352 4.47 -6.04 -7.26
CA LEU A 352 4.00 -5.38 -6.05
C LEU A 352 2.51 -5.68 -5.84
N MET A 353 2.14 -6.32 -4.73
CA MET A 353 0.75 -6.71 -4.49
C MET A 353 0.43 -6.88 -3.02
N THR A 354 -0.87 -7.00 -2.70
CA THR A 354 -1.27 -7.32 -1.32
C THR A 354 -1.06 -8.80 -1.04
N LEU A 355 -0.85 -9.17 0.23
CA LEU A 355 -0.81 -10.58 0.68
C LEU A 355 -2.05 -11.37 0.21
N HIS A 356 -3.23 -10.73 0.18
CA HIS A 356 -4.46 -11.33 -0.32
C HIS A 356 -4.44 -11.61 -1.83
N ALA A 357 -3.85 -10.71 -2.62
CA ALA A 357 -3.72 -10.85 -4.06
C ALA A 357 -2.68 -11.92 -4.45
N ALA A 358 -1.74 -12.22 -3.55
CA ALA A 358 -0.70 -13.22 -3.78
C ALA A 358 -1.19 -14.67 -3.66
N LYS A 359 -2.41 -14.91 -3.15
CA LYS A 359 -2.93 -16.27 -2.97
C LYS A 359 -2.99 -17.02 -4.30
N GLY A 360 -2.31 -18.17 -4.35
CA GLY A 360 -2.22 -18.99 -5.55
C GLY A 360 -1.02 -18.67 -6.45
N LEU A 361 -0.31 -17.58 -6.21
CA LEU A 361 0.93 -17.24 -6.90
C LEU A 361 2.16 -17.80 -6.17
N GLU A 362 3.32 -17.73 -6.81
CA GLU A 362 4.61 -18.15 -6.27
C GLU A 362 5.76 -17.40 -6.97
N PHE A 363 6.84 -17.14 -6.23
CA PHE A 363 8.00 -16.36 -6.68
C PHE A 363 9.28 -16.97 -6.10
N ASP A 364 10.42 -16.86 -6.79
CA ASP A 364 11.71 -17.29 -6.20
C ASP A 364 12.05 -16.50 -4.95
N THR A 365 11.79 -15.19 -5.00
CA THR A 365 12.09 -14.26 -3.92
C THR A 365 10.85 -13.46 -3.52
N VAL A 366 10.57 -13.43 -2.21
CA VAL A 366 9.48 -12.65 -1.65
C VAL A 366 10.00 -11.69 -0.58
N PHE A 367 9.68 -10.42 -0.74
CA PHE A 367 9.88 -9.37 0.26
C PHE A 367 8.56 -9.11 1.00
N LEU A 368 8.61 -9.15 2.32
CA LEU A 368 7.48 -9.07 3.24
C LEU A 368 7.65 -7.87 4.18
N PRO A 369 7.36 -6.64 3.70
CA PRO A 369 7.45 -5.43 4.51
C PRO A 369 6.28 -5.26 5.48
N GLY A 370 6.49 -4.41 6.49
CA GLY A 370 5.47 -3.96 7.43
C GLY A 370 5.00 -5.01 8.43
N TRP A 371 5.90 -5.88 8.87
CA TRP A 371 5.65 -6.81 9.97
C TRP A 371 5.76 -6.07 11.31
N GLU A 372 4.77 -5.23 11.57
CA GLU A 372 4.67 -4.36 12.75
C GLU A 372 3.33 -4.55 13.46
N GLU A 373 3.32 -4.42 14.79
CA GLU A 373 2.07 -4.39 15.55
C GLU A 373 1.19 -3.21 15.13
N GLY A 374 -0.10 -3.48 14.97
CA GLY A 374 -1.10 -2.53 14.52
C GLY A 374 -1.24 -2.43 12.99
N LEU A 375 -0.17 -2.76 12.24
CA LEU A 375 -0.19 -2.86 10.78
C LEU A 375 -0.40 -4.31 10.32
N PHE A 376 0.48 -5.21 10.77
CA PHE A 376 0.42 -6.64 10.50
C PHE A 376 0.93 -7.45 11.72
N PRO A 377 0.04 -7.85 12.63
CA PRO A 377 -1.42 -7.94 12.48
C PRO A 377 -2.15 -6.58 12.48
N SER A 378 -3.19 -6.47 11.66
CA SER A 378 -4.06 -5.29 11.57
C SER A 378 -4.83 -5.04 12.87
N GLN A 379 -4.63 -3.87 13.49
CA GLN A 379 -5.33 -3.50 14.74
C GLN A 379 -6.85 -3.58 14.59
N ARG A 380 -7.37 -3.10 13.46
CA ARG A 380 -8.81 -3.13 13.17
C ARG A 380 -9.38 -4.55 13.15
N THR A 381 -8.64 -5.48 12.56
CA THR A 381 -9.07 -6.89 12.47
C THR A 381 -9.07 -7.55 13.84
N MET A 382 -8.11 -7.17 14.69
CA MET A 382 -8.03 -7.60 16.08
C MET A 382 -9.20 -7.06 16.90
N ASP A 383 -9.55 -5.78 16.73
CA ASP A 383 -10.65 -5.14 17.47
C ASP A 383 -12.02 -5.71 17.06
N GLU A 384 -12.23 -6.00 15.77
CA GLU A 384 -13.49 -6.52 15.24
C GLU A 384 -13.72 -8.00 15.59
N ASN A 385 -12.68 -8.83 15.53
CA ASN A 385 -12.82 -10.30 15.58
C ASN A 385 -12.03 -10.97 16.72
N GLY A 386 -11.33 -10.20 17.56
CA GLY A 386 -10.54 -10.68 18.68
C GLY A 386 -9.52 -11.76 18.27
N LEU A 387 -9.55 -12.89 18.98
CA LEU A 387 -8.66 -14.03 18.70
C LEU A 387 -8.86 -14.61 17.29
N LYS A 388 -10.08 -14.66 16.77
CA LYS A 388 -10.33 -15.16 15.40
C LYS A 388 -9.67 -14.25 14.35
N GLY A 389 -9.70 -12.94 14.58
CA GLY A 389 -9.01 -11.96 13.76
C GLY A 389 -7.50 -12.18 13.75
N LEU A 390 -6.90 -12.46 14.92
CA LEU A 390 -5.49 -12.79 15.01
C LEU A 390 -5.13 -14.04 14.21
N GLU A 391 -5.94 -15.09 14.33
CA GLU A 391 -5.71 -16.34 13.60
C GLU A 391 -5.82 -16.15 12.08
N GLU A 392 -6.74 -15.30 11.61
CA GLU A 392 -6.86 -14.94 10.19
C GLU A 392 -5.64 -14.15 9.70
N GLU A 393 -5.17 -13.15 10.45
CA GLU A 393 -3.93 -12.43 10.11
C GLU A 393 -2.72 -13.37 10.11
N ARG A 394 -2.68 -14.36 10.99
CA ARG A 394 -1.63 -15.39 11.00
C ARG A 394 -1.70 -16.31 9.79
N ARG A 395 -2.90 -16.71 9.35
CA ARG A 395 -3.08 -17.42 8.07
C ARG A 395 -2.59 -16.57 6.90
N LEU A 396 -2.82 -15.26 6.94
CA LEU A 396 -2.31 -14.34 5.92
C LEU A 396 -0.78 -14.28 5.91
N ALA A 397 -0.12 -14.28 7.08
CA ALA A 397 1.33 -14.32 7.21
C ALA A 397 1.91 -15.66 6.69
N TYR A 398 1.26 -16.77 7.05
CA TYR A 398 1.57 -18.09 6.50
C TYR A 398 1.46 -18.14 4.97
N VAL A 399 0.38 -17.58 4.40
CA VAL A 399 0.22 -17.47 2.94
C VAL A 399 1.38 -16.67 2.35
N GLY A 400 1.73 -15.52 2.93
CA GLY A 400 2.84 -14.67 2.48
C GLY A 400 4.19 -15.39 2.42
N LEU A 401 4.56 -16.06 3.52
CA LEU A 401 5.80 -16.86 3.60
C LEU A 401 5.83 -17.98 2.56
N THR A 402 4.72 -18.72 2.42
CA THR A 402 4.61 -19.86 1.49
C THR A 402 4.44 -19.45 0.02
N ARG A 403 4.50 -18.15 -0.30
CA ARG A 403 4.64 -17.69 -1.70
C ARG A 403 6.09 -17.79 -2.19
N ALA A 404 7.06 -17.78 -1.27
CA ALA A 404 8.48 -17.87 -1.61
C ALA A 404 8.88 -19.31 -1.95
N ARG A 405 9.59 -19.49 -3.06
CA ARG A 405 10.20 -20.76 -3.44
C ARG A 405 11.58 -20.90 -2.82
N LYS A 406 12.44 -19.88 -2.95
CA LYS A 406 13.86 -19.95 -2.58
C LYS A 406 14.22 -19.05 -1.40
N ARG A 407 13.74 -17.81 -1.40
CA ARG A 407 14.12 -16.78 -0.41
C ARG A 407 12.92 -15.97 0.07
N ALA A 408 12.90 -15.71 1.37
CA ALA A 408 11.95 -14.79 1.99
C ALA A 408 12.70 -13.78 2.87
N PHE A 409 12.35 -12.51 2.71
CA PHE A 409 12.88 -11.40 3.50
C PHE A 409 11.72 -10.74 4.23
N VAL A 410 11.80 -10.64 5.55
CA VAL A 410 10.81 -9.99 6.40
C VAL A 410 11.36 -8.67 6.90
N TYR A 411 10.62 -7.59 6.75
CA TYR A 411 11.01 -6.25 7.22
C TYR A 411 10.00 -5.69 8.22
N PHE A 412 10.53 -4.95 9.18
CA PHE A 412 9.74 -4.13 10.10
C PHE A 412 10.42 -2.77 10.31
N ALA A 413 9.64 -1.69 10.33
CA ALA A 413 10.13 -0.35 10.61
C ALA A 413 9.90 0.01 12.09
N ALA A 414 10.86 0.70 12.71
CA ALA A 414 10.75 1.19 14.08
C ALA A 414 9.83 2.42 14.19
N ASN A 415 9.65 3.17 13.10
CA ASN A 415 8.80 4.34 13.03
C ASN A 415 8.05 4.40 11.69
N ARG A 416 6.77 4.78 11.70
CA ARG A 416 6.04 5.09 10.47
C ARG A 416 5.32 6.42 10.56
N ARG A 417 5.20 7.08 9.40
CA ARG A 417 4.44 8.31 9.27
C ARG A 417 2.99 7.97 8.95
N VAL A 418 2.12 8.01 9.96
CA VAL A 418 0.69 7.74 9.84
C VAL A 418 -0.07 9.06 9.96
N HIS A 419 -0.87 9.41 8.95
CA HIS A 419 -1.60 10.70 8.89
C HIS A 419 -0.72 11.93 9.14
N GLY A 420 0.51 11.91 8.60
CA GLY A 420 1.46 13.02 8.72
C GLY A 420 2.28 13.05 10.01
N ASN A 421 1.91 12.26 11.02
CA ASN A 421 2.60 12.18 12.31
C ASN A 421 3.51 10.95 12.39
N TRP A 422 4.66 11.10 13.04
CA TRP A 422 5.53 9.99 13.38
C TRP A 422 4.94 9.18 14.54
N GLN A 423 4.84 7.87 14.32
CA GLN A 423 4.43 6.91 15.33
C GLN A 423 5.51 5.83 15.43
N SER A 424 5.93 5.51 16.65
CA SER A 424 6.80 4.35 16.88
C SER A 424 5.99 3.07 16.72
N SER A 425 6.53 2.14 15.94
CA SER A 425 5.96 0.82 15.68
C SER A 425 6.74 -0.23 16.47
N LEU A 426 6.03 -1.18 17.07
CA LEU A 426 6.65 -2.37 17.63
C LEU A 426 6.77 -3.45 16.54
N PRO A 427 7.81 -4.30 16.56
CA PRO A 427 7.89 -5.45 15.67
C PRO A 427 6.68 -6.36 15.88
N SER A 428 6.17 -6.94 14.80
CA SER A 428 5.03 -7.87 14.85
C SER A 428 5.34 -9.07 15.73
N ARG A 429 4.37 -9.50 16.54
CA ARG A 429 4.43 -10.76 17.26
C ARG A 429 4.70 -11.96 16.36
N PHE A 430 4.31 -11.90 15.09
CA PHE A 430 4.58 -12.98 14.13
C PHE A 430 6.08 -13.22 13.94
N ILE A 431 6.93 -12.21 14.13
CA ILE A 431 8.39 -12.37 14.08
C ILE A 431 8.86 -13.30 15.21
N ASN A 432 8.33 -13.13 16.42
CA ASN A 432 8.68 -13.96 17.58
C ASN A 432 8.13 -15.38 17.49
N GLU A 433 7.10 -15.59 16.66
CA GLU A 433 6.50 -16.90 16.39
C GLU A 433 7.28 -17.69 15.33
N LEU A 434 8.26 -17.07 14.65
CA LEU A 434 9.14 -17.78 13.71
C LEU A 434 10.25 -18.54 14.46
N PRO A 435 10.43 -19.85 14.19
CA PRO A 435 11.53 -20.63 14.75
C PRO A 435 12.92 -20.08 14.37
N GLN A 436 13.78 -19.87 15.37
CA GLN A 436 15.16 -19.36 15.19
C GLN A 436 16.05 -20.25 14.33
N GLU A 437 15.74 -21.54 14.25
CA GLU A 437 16.46 -22.51 13.40
C GLU A 437 16.28 -22.21 11.90
N HIS A 438 15.24 -21.47 11.52
CA HIS A 438 14.89 -21.15 10.15
C HIS A 438 14.99 -19.65 9.81
N THR A 439 15.41 -18.82 10.78
CA THR A 439 15.54 -17.37 10.61
C THR A 439 16.97 -16.91 10.89
N ASP A 440 17.38 -15.87 10.17
CA ASP A 440 18.58 -15.08 10.45
C ASP A 440 18.14 -13.63 10.63
N THR A 441 18.30 -13.10 11.84
CA THR A 441 17.89 -11.74 12.18
C THR A 441 19.07 -10.78 12.06
N VAL A 442 18.91 -9.73 11.28
CA VAL A 442 19.87 -8.62 11.16
C VAL A 442 19.17 -7.37 11.68
N VAL A 443 19.54 -6.92 12.88
CA VAL A 443 19.06 -5.66 13.45
C VAL A 443 20.26 -4.73 13.57
N ASP A 444 20.13 -3.51 13.04
CA ASP A 444 21.18 -2.50 13.18
C ASP A 444 21.35 -2.17 14.69
N GLU A 445 22.59 -2.20 15.20
CA GLU A 445 22.93 -2.32 16.63
C GLU A 445 22.53 -1.09 17.50
N GLY A 446 21.80 -0.12 16.95
CA GLY A 446 21.30 1.06 17.66
C GLY A 446 19.79 1.09 17.96
N PHE A 447 18.98 0.20 17.36
CA PHE A 447 17.51 0.39 17.34
C PHE A 447 16.74 -0.31 18.45
N TYR A 448 17.23 -1.45 18.94
CA TYR A 448 16.52 -2.31 19.91
C TYR A 448 17.45 -2.93 20.95
N GLY A 449 18.30 -2.11 21.60
CA GLY A 449 19.25 -2.53 22.64
C GLY A 449 18.64 -3.04 23.97
N GLY A 450 17.50 -3.74 23.94
CA GLY A 450 16.91 -4.28 25.17
C GLY A 450 15.68 -5.16 25.06
N TYR A 451 15.18 -5.51 23.85
CA TYR A 451 13.92 -6.28 23.73
C TYR A 451 14.06 -7.71 23.22
N VAL A 452 15.27 -8.20 22.96
CA VAL A 452 15.45 -9.56 22.46
C VAL A 452 16.76 -10.16 22.97
N GLY A 453 16.70 -11.37 23.53
CA GLY A 453 17.87 -12.15 23.95
C GLY A 453 18.65 -12.72 22.77
N PHE A 454 19.15 -11.85 21.89
CA PHE A 454 20.04 -12.25 20.79
C PHE A 454 21.46 -12.47 21.31
N ARG A 455 22.05 -13.59 20.92
CA ARG A 455 23.48 -13.87 21.16
C ARG A 455 24.34 -12.99 20.28
N ASP A 456 25.35 -12.40 20.90
CA ASP A 456 26.54 -11.86 20.24
C ASP A 456 27.10 -12.89 19.26
N ASN A 457 27.00 -12.60 17.97
CA ASN A 457 27.87 -13.22 16.98
C ASN A 457 28.93 -12.18 16.60
N ALA A 458 29.96 -12.11 17.43
CA ALA A 458 31.09 -11.21 17.29
C ALA A 458 31.97 -11.61 16.09
N GLN A 459 31.49 -11.33 14.87
CA GLN A 459 32.30 -11.23 13.65
C GLN A 459 31.45 -10.67 12.50
N ALA A 460 31.18 -9.38 12.52
CA ALA A 460 30.73 -8.65 11.34
C ALA A 460 31.52 -7.34 11.22
N ALA A 461 32.11 -7.15 10.05
CA ALA A 461 33.02 -6.07 9.73
C ALA A 461 32.36 -4.69 9.92
N THR A 462 33.12 -3.76 10.48
CA THR A 462 32.84 -2.33 10.52
C THR A 462 32.58 -1.81 9.10
N PHE A 463 31.31 -1.63 8.72
CA PHE A 463 30.95 -1.04 7.44
C PHE A 463 30.68 0.46 7.64
N GLY A 464 31.62 1.28 7.19
CA GLY A 464 31.41 2.72 7.04
C GLY A 464 30.37 2.98 5.96
N SER A 465 29.43 3.89 6.23
CA SER A 465 28.42 4.38 5.28
C SER A 465 29.07 5.09 4.09
N GLY A 466 29.46 4.30 3.10
CA GLY A 466 29.76 4.71 1.74
C GLY A 466 28.79 4.00 0.80
N TYR A 467 27.64 4.60 0.56
CA TYR A 467 26.60 4.05 -0.31
C TYR A 467 27.08 4.03 -1.78
N ASP A 468 27.44 2.84 -2.27
CA ASP A 468 27.84 2.61 -3.67
C ASP A 468 27.03 1.47 -4.33
N SER A 469 25.69 1.54 -4.25
CA SER A 469 24.84 0.54 -4.92
C SER A 469 24.74 0.79 -6.44
N PRO A 470 24.56 -0.27 -7.27
CA PRO A 470 24.35 -0.12 -8.71
C PRO A 470 23.16 0.79 -9.08
N GLY A 471 22.08 0.77 -8.29
CA GLY A 471 20.94 1.67 -8.47
C GLY A 471 21.25 3.13 -8.13
N TRP A 472 22.09 3.39 -7.12
CA TRP A 472 22.54 4.75 -6.81
C TRP A 472 23.36 5.35 -7.96
N LYS A 473 24.19 4.54 -8.63
CA LYS A 473 24.93 4.95 -9.83
C LYS A 473 23.99 5.29 -10.99
N ARG A 474 22.92 4.51 -11.20
CA ARG A 474 21.88 4.80 -12.20
C ARG A 474 21.08 6.05 -11.86
N ALA A 475 20.66 6.22 -10.61
CA ALA A 475 19.92 7.39 -10.16
C ALA A 475 20.76 8.67 -10.30
N GLN A 476 22.07 8.61 -10.02
CA GLN A 476 22.99 9.72 -10.31
C GLN A 476 23.10 10.00 -11.80
N ALA A 477 23.23 8.96 -12.65
CA ALA A 477 23.29 9.12 -14.10
C ALA A 477 22.00 9.74 -14.67
N ASN A 478 20.83 9.29 -14.21
CA ASN A 478 19.52 9.82 -14.58
C ASN A 478 19.34 11.27 -14.09
N ARG A 479 19.81 11.59 -12.88
CA ARG A 479 19.81 12.98 -12.36
C ARG A 479 20.77 13.89 -13.12
N ALA A 480 21.93 13.38 -13.54
CA ALA A 480 22.89 14.12 -14.36
C ALA A 480 22.35 14.40 -15.77
N ALA A 481 21.58 13.47 -16.34
CA ALA A 481 20.88 13.66 -17.60
C ALA A 481 19.73 14.70 -17.50
N ALA A 482 19.13 14.87 -16.32
CA ALA A 482 18.00 15.78 -16.07
C ALA A 482 18.39 17.23 -15.67
N GLY A 483 19.66 17.63 -15.81
CA GLY A 483 20.07 19.05 -15.73
C GLY A 483 19.98 19.74 -14.35
N ALA A 484 19.72 19.02 -13.26
CA ALA A 484 19.59 19.62 -11.93
C ALA A 484 20.97 19.88 -11.28
N GLN A 485 21.47 21.12 -11.37
CA GLN A 485 22.60 21.59 -10.56
C GLN A 485 22.12 22.02 -9.18
N ARG A 486 22.61 21.40 -8.10
CA ARG A 486 22.70 22.07 -6.79
C ARG A 486 24.01 21.77 -6.06
N THR A 487 24.46 22.83 -5.41
CA THR A 487 25.64 23.00 -4.55
C THR A 487 25.76 21.95 -3.46
N ARG A 488 26.96 21.40 -3.27
CA ARG A 488 27.33 20.47 -2.19
C ARG A 488 26.97 21.08 -0.81
N PRO A 489 26.26 20.37 0.07
CA PRO A 489 26.20 20.75 1.48
C PRO A 489 27.60 20.60 2.11
N PRO A 490 27.95 21.41 3.14
CA PRO A 490 29.21 21.25 3.84
C PRO A 490 29.26 19.88 4.53
N LEU A 491 30.42 19.24 4.44
CA LEU A 491 30.73 17.99 5.14
C LEU A 491 30.75 18.29 6.64
N ILE A 492 29.81 17.74 7.40
CA ILE A 492 29.89 17.75 8.86
C ILE A 492 30.76 16.54 9.24
N GLU A 493 32.01 16.80 9.61
CA GLU A 493 32.87 15.81 10.27
C GLU A 493 32.33 15.53 11.67
N ALA A 494 31.43 14.55 11.79
CA ALA A 494 31.05 14.01 13.09
C ALA A 494 32.04 12.90 13.48
N GLN A 495 32.99 13.23 14.36
CA GLN A 495 33.77 12.21 15.06
C GLN A 495 32.86 11.52 16.08
N ALA A 496 32.48 10.27 15.82
CA ALA A 496 31.78 9.44 16.78
C ALA A 496 32.74 8.98 17.88
N TYR A 497 32.47 9.35 19.13
CA TYR A 497 33.09 8.73 20.29
C TYR A 497 32.18 7.64 20.83
N THR A 498 32.74 6.45 21.08
CA THR A 498 32.05 5.31 21.67
C THR A 498 31.79 5.61 23.15
N VAL A 499 30.52 5.75 23.54
CA VAL A 499 30.12 5.77 24.96
C VAL A 499 29.79 4.35 25.35
N GLN A 500 30.63 3.73 26.19
CA GLN A 500 30.26 2.48 26.85
C GLN A 500 29.12 2.76 27.85
N THR A 501 28.01 2.05 27.73
CA THR A 501 26.89 2.11 28.67
C THR A 501 27.27 1.39 29.96
N SER A 502 27.57 2.14 31.02
CA SER A 502 27.75 1.62 32.37
C SER A 502 26.46 1.74 33.19
N ASP A 503 26.08 0.63 33.80
CA ASP A 503 25.40 0.47 35.10
C ASP A 503 24.22 1.41 35.47
N PRO A 504 22.99 0.90 35.67
CA PRO A 504 21.81 1.68 36.09
C PRO A 504 21.92 2.50 37.38
N SER A 505 23.02 2.37 38.16
CA SER A 505 23.30 3.20 39.34
C SER A 505 24.33 4.31 39.16
N ALA A 506 24.89 4.52 37.97
CA ALA A 506 26.03 5.42 37.75
C ALA A 506 25.63 6.76 37.09
N THR A 507 24.84 7.60 37.77
CA THR A 507 24.79 9.02 37.40
C THR A 507 25.76 9.82 38.27
N GLN A 508 26.60 10.63 37.64
CA GLN A 508 27.62 11.44 38.30
C GLN A 508 27.08 12.73 38.96
N TYR A 509 25.76 12.90 38.98
CA TYR A 509 25.08 14.13 39.41
C TYR A 509 24.20 13.90 40.64
N ALA A 510 24.27 14.82 41.60
CA ALA A 510 23.45 14.81 42.80
C ALA A 510 22.39 15.92 42.75
N ARG A 511 21.32 15.74 43.55
CA ARG A 511 20.31 16.79 43.76
C ARG A 511 20.99 18.04 44.34
N GLY A 512 20.78 19.18 43.70
CA GLY A 512 21.38 20.47 44.07
C GLY A 512 22.51 20.92 43.14
N ASP A 513 23.07 20.02 42.33
CA ASP A 513 24.17 20.31 41.40
C ASP A 513 23.74 21.35 40.35
N ARG A 514 24.67 22.28 40.06
CA ARG A 514 24.54 23.23 38.96
C ARG A 514 24.96 22.55 37.67
N VAL A 515 24.07 22.55 36.68
CA VAL A 515 24.31 21.89 35.38
C VAL A 515 23.96 22.82 34.23
N PHE A 516 24.61 22.64 33.10
CA PHE A 516 24.37 23.38 31.86
C PHE A 516 23.87 22.44 30.76
N HIS A 517 22.78 22.84 30.10
CA HIS A 517 22.22 22.14 28.94
C HIS A 517 22.27 23.06 27.72
N GLN A 518 22.75 22.54 26.58
CA GLN A 518 22.98 23.33 25.37
C GLN A 518 21.74 24.11 24.87
N LYS A 519 20.53 23.56 25.07
CA LYS A 519 19.25 24.19 24.68
C LYS A 519 18.60 25.04 25.77
N PHE A 520 18.83 24.72 27.05
CA PHE A 520 18.03 25.27 28.17
C PHE A 520 18.84 26.14 29.13
N GLY A 521 20.16 26.24 28.93
CA GLY A 521 21.05 27.06 29.74
C GLY A 521 21.41 26.40 31.07
N TYR A 522 21.74 27.23 32.07
CA TYR A 522 22.06 26.78 33.43
C TYR A 522 20.79 26.42 34.21
N GLY A 523 20.89 25.39 35.04
CA GLY A 523 19.84 24.98 35.96
C GLY A 523 20.39 24.22 37.17
N ARG A 524 19.53 23.98 38.17
CA ARG A 524 19.83 23.12 39.32
C ARG A 524 19.06 21.83 39.26
N VAL A 525 19.73 20.71 39.52
CA VAL A 525 19.11 19.39 39.61
C VAL A 525 18.17 19.33 40.82
N THR A 526 16.87 19.10 40.60
CA THR A 526 15.84 18.98 41.64
C THR A 526 15.51 17.54 42.01
N ALA A 527 15.69 16.57 41.09
CA ALA A 527 15.53 15.14 41.35
C ALA A 527 16.39 14.29 40.40
N VAL A 528 16.77 13.09 40.83
CA VAL A 528 17.63 12.14 40.10
C VAL A 528 16.95 10.77 40.11
N GLU A 529 16.63 10.23 38.92
CA GLU A 529 15.98 8.92 38.71
C GLU A 529 16.80 8.12 37.68
N GLY A 530 17.79 7.34 38.15
CA GLY A 530 18.72 6.63 37.27
C GLY A 530 19.53 7.62 36.42
N ASN A 531 19.51 7.48 35.09
CA ASN A 531 20.15 8.42 34.16
C ASN A 531 19.27 9.65 33.82
N LYS A 532 18.08 9.80 34.41
CA LYS A 532 17.18 10.93 34.18
C LYS A 532 17.29 11.95 35.31
N LEU A 533 17.61 13.18 34.95
CA LEU A 533 17.68 14.34 35.84
C LEU A 533 16.44 15.22 35.64
N THR A 534 15.79 15.59 36.73
CA THR A 534 14.84 16.71 36.73
C THR A 534 15.62 17.96 37.11
N ILE A 535 15.64 18.97 36.25
CA ILE A 535 16.45 20.18 36.39
C ILE A 535 15.54 21.39 36.27
N ASN A 536 15.66 22.32 37.23
CA ASN A 536 15.03 23.63 37.15
C ASN A 536 15.99 24.62 36.50
N PHE A 537 15.73 24.98 35.24
CA PHE A 537 16.55 25.89 34.44
C PHE A 537 16.18 27.34 34.70
N ASP A 538 17.19 28.20 34.88
CA ASP A 538 17.04 29.61 35.28
C ASP A 538 16.13 30.41 34.34
N HIS A 539 16.12 30.07 33.04
CA HIS A 539 15.32 30.75 32.02
C HIS A 539 14.23 29.88 31.37
N SER A 540 14.24 28.55 31.58
CA SER A 540 13.39 27.59 30.87
C SER A 540 12.47 26.77 31.79
N GLY A 541 12.54 26.98 33.11
CA GLY A 541 11.75 26.27 34.10
C GLY A 541 12.15 24.80 34.26
N GLU A 542 11.31 24.00 34.91
CA GLU A 542 11.59 22.59 35.19
C GLU A 542 11.48 21.72 33.94
N LYS A 543 12.53 20.92 33.66
CA LYS A 543 12.57 19.95 32.55
C LYS A 543 13.25 18.66 32.99
N LYS A 544 12.81 17.53 32.42
CA LYS A 544 13.45 16.23 32.57
C LYS A 544 14.42 15.98 31.41
N VAL A 545 15.67 15.67 31.72
CA VAL A 545 16.77 15.51 30.76
C VAL A 545 17.63 14.31 31.15
N ILE A 546 18.27 13.64 30.19
CA ILE A 546 19.20 12.53 30.49
C ILE A 546 20.58 13.13 30.83
N ASP A 547 21.26 12.56 31.81
CA ASP A 547 22.55 13.06 32.36
C ASP A 547 23.66 13.26 31.31
N THR A 548 23.65 12.49 30.23
CA THR A 548 24.57 12.60 29.08
C THR A 548 24.41 13.89 28.28
N PHE A 549 23.26 14.59 28.39
CA PHE A 549 23.01 15.86 27.69
C PHE A 549 23.29 17.09 28.56
N VAL A 550 23.81 16.91 29.77
CA VAL A 550 24.16 18.02 30.65
C VAL A 550 25.63 17.96 31.07
N THR A 551 26.20 19.13 31.32
CA THR A 551 27.58 19.29 31.79
C THR A 551 27.58 19.97 33.16
N ARG A 552 28.54 19.68 34.04
CA ARG A 552 28.66 20.38 35.34
C ARG A 552 28.93 21.87 35.09
N GLY A 553 28.08 22.72 35.63
CA GLY A 553 28.31 24.17 35.61
C GLY A 553 29.30 24.54 36.71
N CYS A 554 30.47 25.07 36.35
CA CYS A 554 31.39 25.64 37.33
C CYS A 554 30.75 26.88 37.98
N GLU A 555 30.76 26.96 39.30
CA GLU A 555 30.55 28.21 40.02
C GLU A 555 31.79 29.10 39.78
N HIS A 556 31.61 30.23 39.09
CA HIS A 556 32.47 31.37 39.36
C HIS A 556 31.94 32.02 40.64
N ALA A 557 32.80 32.01 41.66
CA ALA A 557 32.60 32.73 42.91
C ALA A 557 32.39 34.23 42.68
#